data_AF-U3TTR3-F1
#
_entry.id   AF-U3TTR3-F1
#
_cell.length_a   1.000
_cell.length_b   1.000
_cell.length_c   1.000
_cell.angle_alpha   90.00
_cell.angle_beta   90.00
_cell.angle_gamma   90.00
#
_symmetry.space_group_name_H-M   'P 1'
#
loop_
_entity.id
_entity.type
_entity.pdbx_description
1 polymer ?
#
loop_
_entity_poly.entity_id
_entity_poly.type
_entity_poly.pdbx_seq_one_letter_code
_entity_poly.pdbx_strand_id
1 'polypeptide(L)' 'MCCYENTACRKSYQKPLQGWPSIEDLYVFISVARHDGFGRAAIELGQSPSYISKRIAILEKQLETRLFFRTNRVMRLTP' A
#
# COMPACT_ATOMS: atom_id res chain seq x y z
N MET A 1 13.99 -6.66 -22.50
CA MET A 1 14.65 -5.78 -21.51
C MET A 1 13.64 -4.71 -21.11
N CYS A 2 12.94 -4.89 -20.00
CA CYS A 2 12.14 -3.80 -19.42
C CYS A 2 12.85 -3.35 -18.14
N CYS A 3 13.61 -2.26 -18.26
CA CYS A 3 14.16 -1.53 -17.13
C CYS A 3 12.99 -0.77 -16.48
N TYR A 4 12.64 -1.12 -15.24
CA TYR A 4 11.74 -0.29 -14.43
C TYR A 4 12.59 0.82 -13.81
N GLU A 5 12.74 1.92 -14.53
CA GLU A 5 13.44 3.11 -14.04
C GLU A 5 12.67 3.70 -12.86
N ASN A 6 13.23 3.52 -11.67
CA ASN A 6 12.79 4.15 -10.43
C ASN A 6 13.17 5.64 -10.45
N THR A 7 12.29 6.48 -11.01
CA THR A 7 12.31 7.93 -10.73
C THR A 7 11.49 8.19 -9.47
N ALA A 8 12.18 8.27 -8.33
CA ALA A 8 11.59 8.62 -7.05
C ALA A 8 11.12 10.08 -7.04
N CYS A 9 9.83 10.31 -7.32
CA CYS A 9 9.17 11.58 -7.01
C CYS A 9 9.05 11.69 -5.48
N ARG A 10 9.80 12.61 -4.86
CA ARG A 10 9.69 12.92 -3.41
C ARG A 10 8.29 13.48 -3.13
N LYS A 11 7.34 12.62 -2.75
CA LYS A 11 6.06 13.05 -2.19
C LYS A 11 6.25 13.46 -0.74
N SER A 12 5.83 14.69 -0.44
CA SER A 12 5.76 15.27 0.90
C SER A 12 4.83 14.46 1.79
N TYR A 13 5.40 13.65 2.68
CA TYR A 13 4.66 12.97 3.74
C TYR A 13 4.22 14.01 4.77
N GLN A 14 3.01 14.54 4.64
CA GLN A 14 2.35 15.22 5.76
C GLN A 14 2.01 14.16 6.81
N LYS A 15 2.54 14.33 8.03
CA LYS A 15 2.19 13.47 9.17
C LYS A 15 0.68 13.63 9.43
N PRO A 16 -0.11 12.55 9.43
CA PRO A 16 -1.53 12.67 9.72
C PRO A 16 -1.75 13.16 11.16
N LEU A 17 -2.90 13.81 11.37
CA LEU A 17 -3.39 14.23 12.69
C LEU A 17 -3.37 13.01 13.64
N GLN A 18 -2.89 13.18 14.87
CA GLN A 18 -2.58 12.07 15.77
C GLN A 18 -3.72 11.03 15.82
N GLY A 19 -3.39 9.78 15.47
CA GLY A 19 -4.30 8.63 15.50
C GLY A 19 -4.93 8.25 14.16
N TRP A 20 -4.93 9.13 13.16
CA TRP A 20 -5.57 8.83 11.87
C TRP A 20 -4.56 8.38 10.80
N PRO A 21 -4.92 7.44 9.91
CA PRO A 21 -4.10 7.10 8.76
C PRO A 21 -4.10 8.24 7.73
N SER A 22 -3.07 8.32 6.89
CA SER A 22 -3.10 9.29 5.80
C SER A 22 -4.09 8.84 4.72
N ILE A 23 -4.68 9.81 4.00
CA ILE A 23 -5.60 9.52 2.89
C ILE A 23 -4.91 8.65 1.82
N GLU A 24 -3.61 8.85 1.61
CA GLU A 24 -2.82 8.02 0.69
C GLU A 24 -2.73 6.56 1.15
N ASP A 25 -2.60 6.29 2.45
CA ASP A 25 -2.61 4.92 2.98
C ASP A 25 -3.96 4.23 2.74
N LEU A 26 -5.05 4.96 2.88
CA LEU A 26 -6.41 4.46 2.60
C LEU A 26 -6.61 4.15 1.11
N TYR A 27 -6.14 5.03 0.21
CA TYR A 27 -6.17 4.76 -1.23
C TYR A 27 -5.36 3.51 -1.60
N VAL A 28 -4.17 3.37 -1.02
CA VAL A 28 -3.34 2.18 -1.21
C VAL A 28 -4.07 0.92 -0.72
N PHE A 29 -4.69 0.97 0.46
CA PHE A 29 -5.49 -0.12 0.99
C PHE A 29 -6.64 -0.54 0.07
N ILE A 30 -7.46 0.41 -0.39
CA ILE A 30 -8.60 0.15 -1.27
C ILE A 30 -8.14 -0.47 -2.60
N SER A 31 -7.07 0.07 -3.19
CA SER A 31 -6.51 -0.45 -4.45
C SER A 31 -6.03 -1.90 -4.28
N VAL A 32 -5.29 -2.21 -3.21
CA VAL A 32 -4.84 -3.58 -2.92
C VAL A 32 -6.02 -4.52 -2.69
N ALA A 33 -7.06 -4.08 -1.98
CA ALA A 33 -8.26 -4.87 -1.72
C ALA A 33 -9.07 -5.15 -3.00
N ARG A 34 -9.13 -4.22 -3.95
CA ARG A 34 -9.81 -4.41 -5.24
C ARG A 34 -9.03 -5.33 -6.19
N HIS A 35 -7.71 -5.33 -6.08
CA HIS A 35 -6.82 -6.04 -6.99
C HIS A 35 -6.23 -7.34 -6.41
N ASP A 36 -6.60 -7.73 -5.20
CA ASP A 36 -6.09 -8.93 -4.49
C ASP A 36 -4.56 -9.08 -4.54
N GLY A 37 -3.82 -7.96 -4.58
CA GLY A 37 -2.36 -8.02 -4.70
C GLY A 37 -1.66 -6.70 -4.96
N PHE A 38 -0.41 -6.62 -4.49
CA PHE A 38 0.41 -5.42 -4.53
C PHE A 38 0.87 -5.03 -5.95
N GLY A 39 1.11 -6.00 -6.83
CA GLY A 39 1.61 -5.73 -8.18
C GLY A 39 0.60 -4.98 -9.05
N ARG A 40 -0.65 -5.45 -9.08
CA ARG A 40 -1.73 -4.80 -9.85
C ARG A 40 -2.09 -3.43 -9.27
N ALA A 41 -2.16 -3.32 -7.93
CA ALA A 41 -2.37 -2.04 -7.25
C ALA A 41 -1.23 -1.03 -7.51
N ALA A 42 0.01 -1.49 -7.56
CA ALA A 42 1.17 -0.64 -7.87
C ALA A 42 1.09 -0.06 -9.30
N ILE A 43 0.64 -0.85 -10.27
CA ILE A 43 0.41 -0.39 -11.66
C ILE A 43 -0.71 0.66 -11.69
N GLU A 44 -1.84 0.42 -11.00
CA GLU A 44 -2.95 1.39 -10.93
C GLU A 44 -2.51 2.74 -10.35
N LEU A 45 -1.70 2.70 -9.26
CA LEU A 45 -1.28 3.91 -8.54
C LEU A 45 0.00 4.55 -9.08
N GLY A 46 0.62 3.97 -10.12
CA GLY A 46 1.90 4.43 -10.66
C GLY A 46 3.03 4.42 -9.63
N GLN A 47 3.04 3.42 -8.75
CA GLN A 47 4.03 3.25 -7.68
C GLN A 47 4.77 1.92 -7.82
N SER A 48 5.83 1.71 -7.05
CA SER A 48 6.48 0.40 -6.97
C SER A 48 5.73 -0.55 -6.02
N PRO A 49 5.73 -1.88 -6.24
CA PRO A 49 5.13 -2.83 -5.31
C PRO A 49 5.73 -2.76 -3.89
N SER A 50 7.01 -2.41 -3.77
CA SER A 50 7.67 -2.20 -2.48
C SER A 50 7.17 -0.96 -1.74
N TYR A 51 6.86 0.12 -2.46
CA TYR A 51 6.20 1.30 -1.89
C TYR A 51 4.81 0.93 -1.34
N ILE A 52 3.99 0.25 -2.13
CA ILE A 52 2.65 -0.20 -1.74
C ILE A 52 2.71 -1.07 -0.47
N SER A 53 3.57 -2.08 -0.46
CA SER A 53 3.76 -2.95 0.71
C SER A 53 4.17 -2.18 1.96
N LYS A 54 5.07 -1.20 1.82
CA LYS A 54 5.49 -0.33 2.93
C LYS A 54 4.34 0.51 3.48
N ARG A 55 3.49 1.09 2.62
CA ARG A 55 2.33 1.89 3.06
C ARG A 55 1.31 1.05 3.81
N ILE A 56 0.99 -0.15 3.32
CA ILE A 56 0.13 -1.10 4.05
C ILE A 56 0.72 -1.47 5.41
N ALA A 57 2.02 -1.75 5.50
CA ALA A 57 2.66 -2.09 6.78
C ALA A 57 2.61 -0.92 7.79
N ILE A 58 2.74 0.31 7.31
CA ILE A 58 2.58 1.51 8.15
C ILE A 58 1.13 1.62 8.62
N LEU A 59 0.16 1.43 7.73
CA LEU A 59 -1.26 1.49 8.05
C LEU A 59 -1.66 0.43 9.09
N GLU A 60 -1.26 -0.83 8.89
CA GLU A 60 -1.49 -1.92 9.84
C GLU A 60 -0.88 -1.60 11.22
N LYS A 61 0.31 -1.00 11.24
CA LYS A 61 0.96 -0.58 12.48
C LYS A 61 0.21 0.55 13.18
N GLN A 62 -0.30 1.53 12.43
CA GLN A 62 -1.07 2.65 13.00
C GLN A 62 -2.42 2.21 13.56
N LEU A 63 -3.05 1.23 12.92
CA LEU A 63 -4.34 0.68 13.33
C LEU A 63 -4.22 -0.47 14.32
N GLU A 64 -2.99 -0.91 14.63
CA GLU A 64 -2.68 -2.06 15.48
C GLU A 64 -3.41 -3.35 15.07
N THR A 65 -3.74 -3.47 13.78
CA THR A 65 -4.49 -4.58 13.22
C THR A 65 -3.88 -5.04 11.90
N ARG A 66 -4.04 -6.32 11.59
CA ARG A 66 -3.75 -6.83 10.25
C ARG A 66 -4.95 -6.56 9.37
N LEU A 67 -4.71 -6.04 8.18
CA LEU A 67 -5.77 -5.76 7.20
C LEU A 67 -5.86 -6.85 6.15
N PHE A 68 -4.77 -7.57 5.91
CA PHE A 68 -4.71 -8.65 4.94
C PHE A 68 -4.07 -9.92 5.50
N PHE A 69 -4.52 -11.06 4.99
CA PHE A 69 -3.78 -12.31 5.14
C PHE A 69 -2.49 -12.27 4.31
N ARG A 70 -1.33 -12.47 4.95
CA ARG A 70 -0.03 -12.58 4.27
C ARG A 70 0.13 -13.95 3.59
N THR A 71 -0.48 -14.15 2.43
CA THR A 71 -0.16 -15.31 1.58
C THR A 71 0.25 -14.85 0.18
N ASN A 72 1.29 -15.48 -0.39
CA ASN A 72 1.83 -15.09 -1.70
C ASN A 72 0.94 -15.48 -2.88
N ARG A 73 -0.13 -16.27 -2.66
CA ARG A 73 -1.00 -16.78 -3.72
C ARG A 73 -2.33 -16.04 -3.81
N VAL A 74 -2.89 -15.60 -2.68
CA VAL A 74 -4.14 -14.85 -2.62
C VAL A 74 -4.06 -13.83 -1.47
N MET A 75 -4.21 -12.55 -1.79
CA MET A 75 -4.37 -11.51 -0.77
C MET A 75 -5.87 -11.44 -0.42
N ARG A 76 -6.24 -11.62 0.85
CA ARG A 76 -7.63 -11.49 1.30
C ARG A 76 -7.71 -10.55 2.49
N LEU A 77 -8.82 -9.83 2.60
CA LEU A 77 -9.12 -9.00 3.77
C LEU A 77 -9.29 -9.88 5.01
N THR A 78 -8.79 -9.40 6.14
CA THR A 78 -9.12 -9.96 7.45
C THR A 78 -10.57 -9.62 7.82
N PRO A 79 -11.26 -10.47 8.60
CA PRO A 79 -12.60 -10.18 9.13
C PRO A 79 -12.65 -8.94 10.01
#